data_AF-A0A5B7WYY6-F1
#
_entry.id   AF-A0A5B7WYY6-F1
#
_cell.length_a   1.000
_cell.length_b   1.000
_cell.length_c   1.000
_cell.angle_alpha   90.00
_cell.angle_beta   90.00
_cell.angle_gamma   90.00
#
_symmetry.space_group_name_H-M   'P 1'
#
loop_
_entity.id
_entity.type
_entity.pdbx_description
1 polymer ?
#
loop_
_entity_poly.entity_id
_entity_poly.type
_entity_poly.pdbx_seq_one_letter_code
_entity_poly.pdbx_strand_id
1 'polypeptide(L)'
;MIWKTTSLITAFLFLFSPISLFSQNSELLNLEHLFSADYSTSESLSAAKTEEFRKLFYNLQPTLYIEDQKIKTFDKENPVKAEVYANSVDLLTTQNILFNTVELLAFKLNDAGEISAPIDISNLTSFKNLKFIYVECASNCTISRIENMFLNTGNLTVIYLVATPE
;
A
#
# COMPACT_ATOMS: atom_id res chain seq x y z
N MET A 1 -54.05 8.85 -44.42
CA MET A 1 -54.13 8.13 -43.14
C MET A 1 -53.34 6.84 -43.30
N ILE A 2 -52.59 6.46 -42.26
CA ILE A 2 -51.68 5.30 -42.13
C ILE A 2 -50.21 5.61 -42.49
N TRP A 3 -49.39 5.48 -41.45
CA TRP A 3 -48.02 5.93 -41.27
C TRP A 3 -46.97 5.00 -41.88
N LYS A 4 -45.79 5.59 -42.12
CA LYS A 4 -44.53 4.96 -42.54
C LYS A 4 -44.15 3.79 -41.61
N THR A 5 -44.03 2.58 -42.16
CA THR A 5 -43.40 1.44 -41.49
C THR A 5 -42.23 0.95 -42.32
N THR A 6 -41.02 1.34 -41.94
CA THR A 6 -39.80 0.54 -42.08
C THR A 6 -38.76 1.16 -41.16
N SER A 7 -38.90 0.82 -39.87
CA SER A 7 -37.97 1.20 -38.82
C SER A 7 -36.69 0.37 -38.96
N LEU A 8 -35.58 1.05 -38.68
CA LEU A 8 -34.20 0.63 -38.91
C LEU A 8 -33.88 -0.76 -38.35
N ILE A 9 -33.24 -1.56 -39.19
CA ILE A 9 -32.29 -2.59 -38.79
C ILE A 9 -31.11 -1.84 -38.16
N THR A 10 -30.99 -1.86 -36.84
CA THR A 10 -29.78 -1.36 -36.16
C THR A 10 -29.34 -2.37 -35.12
N ALA A 11 -28.11 -2.83 -35.28
CA ALA A 11 -27.44 -3.90 -34.57
C ALA A 11 -27.60 -3.81 -33.05
N PHE A 12 -28.27 -4.81 -32.48
CA PHE A 12 -28.31 -5.08 -31.04
C PHE A 12 -27.36 -6.24 -30.73
N LEU A 13 -26.04 -6.01 -30.83
CA LEU A 13 -25.05 -7.08 -30.58
C LEU A 13 -23.66 -6.53 -30.17
N PHE A 14 -23.61 -5.52 -29.31
CA PHE A 14 -22.35 -5.00 -28.77
C PHE A 14 -22.50 -4.46 -27.34
N LEU A 15 -22.87 -5.30 -26.37
CA LEU A 15 -22.68 -5.00 -24.95
C LEU A 15 -22.34 -6.28 -24.16
N PHE A 16 -21.35 -7.02 -24.64
CA PHE A 16 -20.58 -7.93 -23.78
C PHE A 16 -19.14 -7.45 -23.80
N SER A 17 -18.86 -6.33 -23.11
CA SER A 17 -17.48 -6.06 -22.72
C SER A 17 -17.11 -7.07 -21.63
N PRO A 18 -16.00 -7.80 -21.74
CA PRO A 18 -15.47 -8.49 -20.57
C PRO A 18 -15.10 -7.43 -19.56
N ILE A 19 -15.81 -7.39 -18.43
CA ILE A 19 -15.33 -6.67 -17.25
C ILE A 19 -14.05 -7.40 -16.87
N SER A 20 -12.90 -6.83 -17.19
CA SER A 20 -11.63 -7.30 -16.68
C SER A 20 -11.66 -7.09 -15.17
N LEU A 21 -12.05 -8.13 -14.44
CA LEU A 21 -11.80 -8.24 -13.02
C LEU A 21 -10.27 -8.32 -12.88
N PHE A 22 -9.64 -7.18 -12.61
CA PHE A 22 -8.27 -7.18 -12.13
C PHE A 22 -8.27 -7.87 -10.76
N SER A 23 -7.76 -9.10 -10.71
CA SER A 23 -7.42 -9.76 -9.45
C SER A 23 -6.30 -8.95 -8.81
N GLN A 24 -6.60 -8.23 -7.73
CA GLN A 24 -5.62 -7.45 -6.97
C GLN A 24 -4.83 -8.40 -6.08
N ASN A 25 -3.81 -9.04 -6.64
CA ASN A 25 -2.92 -9.92 -5.87
C ASN A 25 -1.86 -9.08 -5.14
N SER A 26 -2.26 -8.35 -4.10
CA SER A 26 -1.25 -7.86 -3.15
C SER A 26 -0.72 -9.00 -2.31
N GLU A 27 0.59 -9.06 -2.20
CA GLU A 27 1.28 -10.00 -1.33
C GLU A 27 1.31 -9.40 0.08
N LEU A 28 0.46 -9.95 0.97
CA LEU A 28 0.42 -9.59 2.40
C LEU A 28 1.27 -10.58 3.19
N LEU A 29 2.26 -10.09 3.93
CA LEU A 29 3.24 -10.94 4.61
C LEU A 29 3.46 -10.53 6.05
N ASN A 30 3.57 -11.53 6.92
CA ASN A 30 3.97 -11.32 8.30
C ASN A 30 5.50 -11.18 8.40
N LEU A 31 5.98 -10.14 9.09
CA LEU A 31 7.40 -9.82 9.26
C LEU A 31 8.19 -10.94 9.95
N GLU A 32 7.62 -11.57 10.98
CA GLU A 32 8.29 -12.64 11.75
C GLU A 32 8.52 -13.86 10.87
N HIS A 33 7.52 -14.20 10.05
CA HIS A 33 7.61 -15.30 9.11
C HIS A 33 8.60 -15.01 7.97
N LEU A 34 8.66 -13.77 7.49
CA LEU A 34 9.53 -13.35 6.38
C LEU A 34 11.02 -13.60 6.68
N PHE A 35 11.43 -13.50 7.94
CA PHE A 35 12.83 -13.68 8.34
C PHE A 35 13.09 -15.00 9.09
N SER A 36 12.08 -15.83 9.28
CA SER A 36 12.24 -17.16 9.88
C SER A 36 12.91 -18.13 8.91
N ALA A 37 13.85 -18.95 9.42
CA ALA A 37 14.60 -19.91 8.60
C ALA A 37 13.73 -21.08 8.08
N ASP A 38 12.54 -21.28 8.65
CA ASP A 38 11.68 -22.45 8.42
C ASP A 38 10.48 -22.18 7.48
N TYR A 39 10.30 -20.95 6.98
CA TYR A 39 9.11 -20.62 6.18
C TYR A 39 9.25 -21.11 4.74
N SER A 40 8.59 -22.23 4.45
CA SER A 40 8.54 -22.89 3.14
C SER A 40 7.08 -22.99 2.65
N THR A 41 6.40 -21.86 2.52
CA THR A 41 5.11 -21.80 1.82
C THR A 41 5.24 -20.98 0.54
N SER A 42 4.34 -21.25 -0.40
CA SER A 42 4.21 -20.62 -1.72
C SER A 42 3.94 -19.09 -1.69
N GLU A 43 3.97 -18.47 -0.52
CA GLU A 43 3.74 -17.05 -0.23
C GLU A 43 5.04 -16.40 0.31
N SER A 44 6.18 -16.78 -0.28
CA SER A 44 7.49 -16.29 0.10
C SER A 44 7.97 -15.29 -0.95
N LEU A 45 8.25 -14.06 -0.51
CA LEU A 45 8.99 -13.07 -1.29
C LEU A 45 10.27 -13.71 -1.84
N SER A 46 10.62 -13.36 -3.07
CA SER A 46 11.91 -13.77 -3.62
C SER A 46 13.05 -13.32 -2.71
N ALA A 47 14.10 -14.13 -2.59
CA ALA A 47 15.25 -13.81 -1.74
C ALA A 47 15.83 -12.40 -2.01
N ALA A 48 15.79 -11.95 -3.27
CA ALA A 48 16.20 -10.61 -3.66
C ALA A 48 15.30 -9.51 -3.06
N LYS A 49 13.98 -9.65 -3.16
CA LYS A 49 13.04 -8.68 -2.57
C LYS A 49 13.08 -8.70 -1.03
N THR A 50 13.24 -9.87 -0.42
CA THR A 50 13.39 -10.00 1.04
C THR A 50 14.64 -9.26 1.52
N GLU A 51 15.77 -9.39 0.80
CA GLU A 51 17.00 -8.69 1.13
C GLU A 51 16.90 -7.17 0.87
N GLU A 52 16.21 -6.77 -0.19
CA GLU A 52 15.92 -5.36 -0.47
C GLU A 52 15.11 -4.73 0.66
N PHE A 53 14.02 -5.37 1.08
CA PHE A 53 13.22 -4.94 2.22
C PHE A 53 14.05 -4.92 3.51
N ARG A 54 14.84 -5.97 3.78
CA ARG A 54 15.72 -6.05 4.96
C ARG A 54 16.63 -4.82 5.05
N LYS A 55 17.25 -4.42 3.94
CA LYS A 55 18.11 -3.22 3.88
C LYS A 55 17.34 -1.94 4.14
N LEU A 56 16.15 -1.79 3.56
CA LEU A 56 15.30 -0.60 3.78
C LEU A 56 14.79 -0.52 5.22
N PHE A 57 14.55 -1.65 5.86
CA PHE A 57 13.93 -1.72 7.19
C PHE A 57 14.95 -1.65 8.34
N TYR A 58 16.03 -2.43 8.30
CA TYR A 58 16.97 -2.55 9.42
C TYR A 58 18.18 -1.61 9.35
N ASN A 59 18.56 -1.15 8.15
CA ASN A 59 19.69 -0.21 8.06
C ASN A 59 19.21 1.21 8.35
N LEU A 60 20.14 2.08 8.75
CA LEU A 60 19.87 3.51 8.82
C LEU A 60 19.62 4.04 7.40
N GLN A 61 18.44 4.59 7.18
CA GLN A 61 18.01 5.16 5.91
C GLN A 61 17.69 6.64 6.06
N PRO A 62 18.00 7.48 5.05
CA PRO A 62 17.43 8.82 4.96
C PRO A 62 15.90 8.74 5.06
N THR A 63 15.34 9.37 6.10
CA THR A 63 13.93 9.14 6.49
C THR A 63 13.13 10.43 6.50
N LEU A 64 11.97 10.37 5.85
CA LEU A 64 10.93 11.39 5.92
C LEU A 64 9.96 11.06 7.05
N TYR A 65 9.64 12.04 7.89
CA TYR A 65 8.67 11.89 8.97
C TYR A 65 7.40 12.66 8.61
N ILE A 66 6.26 11.96 8.63
CA ILE A 66 4.93 12.49 8.35
C ILE A 66 4.12 12.37 9.65
N GLU A 67 4.19 13.43 10.45
CA GLU A 67 3.67 13.48 11.81
C GLU A 67 3.21 14.91 12.16
N ASP A 68 2.29 15.04 13.10
CA ASP A 68 1.74 16.34 13.55
C ASP A 68 1.28 17.24 12.38
N GLN A 69 0.71 16.64 11.34
CA GLN A 69 0.30 17.32 10.11
C GLN A 69 1.43 18.07 9.42
N LYS A 70 2.66 17.56 9.53
CA LYS A 70 3.86 18.11 8.91
C LYS A 70 4.68 17.02 8.24
N ILE A 71 5.45 17.45 7.24
CA ILE A 71 6.45 16.63 6.56
C ILE A 71 7.82 17.17 6.98
N LYS A 72 8.62 16.35 7.67
CA LYS A 72 9.93 16.71 8.20
C LYS A 72 10.99 15.77 7.63
N THR A 73 12.17 16.30 7.31
CA THR A 73 13.37 15.51 7.04
C THR A 73 14.50 16.07 7.88
N PHE A 74 15.34 15.19 8.43
CA PHE A 74 16.51 15.58 9.21
C PHE A 74 17.82 15.28 8.47
N ASP A 75 17.73 14.52 7.38
CA ASP A 75 18.86 14.11 6.57
C ASP A 75 19.07 15.08 5.40
N LYS A 76 20.32 15.16 4.94
CA LYS A 76 20.68 15.94 3.74
C LYS A 76 20.47 15.17 2.44
N GLU A 77 20.31 13.86 2.55
CA GLU A 77 20.07 12.95 1.43
C GLU A 77 18.57 12.84 1.13
N ASN A 78 18.23 12.41 -0.09
CA ASN A 78 16.83 12.20 -0.45
C ASN A 78 16.27 11.01 0.35
N PRO A 79 15.06 11.14 0.93
CA PRO A 79 14.50 10.09 1.76
C PRO A 79 14.13 8.87 0.91
N VAL A 80 14.55 7.69 1.36
CA VAL A 80 14.18 6.40 0.77
C VAL A 80 13.15 5.65 1.61
N LYS A 81 12.95 6.10 2.85
CA LYS A 81 11.93 5.63 3.78
C LYS A 81 11.05 6.80 4.23
N ALA A 82 9.77 6.57 4.44
CA ALA A 82 8.92 7.49 5.20
C ALA A 82 8.27 6.79 6.38
N GLU A 83 8.30 7.43 7.54
CA GLU A 83 7.54 7.04 8.73
C GLU A 83 6.29 7.90 8.84
N VAL A 84 5.14 7.23 8.90
CA VAL A 84 3.82 7.85 8.85
C VAL A 84 3.09 7.58 10.15
N TYR A 85 2.67 8.65 10.81
CA TYR A 85 1.79 8.60 11.96
C TYR A 85 0.34 8.71 11.51
N ALA A 86 -0.56 8.00 12.21
CA ALA A 86 -1.96 7.87 11.80
C ALA A 86 -2.67 9.22 11.60
N ASN A 87 -2.38 10.19 12.47
CA ASN A 87 -2.96 11.53 12.41
C ASN A 87 -2.53 12.37 11.19
N SER A 88 -1.60 11.86 10.38
CA SER A 88 -0.98 12.57 9.26
C SER A 88 -1.09 11.82 7.92
N VAL A 89 -1.91 10.77 7.87
CA VAL A 89 -2.12 9.93 6.66
C VAL A 89 -2.65 10.74 5.47
N ASP A 90 -3.47 11.76 5.70
CA ASP A 90 -4.02 12.59 4.62
C ASP A 90 -2.93 13.30 3.80
N LEU A 91 -1.76 13.56 4.39
CA LEU A 91 -0.64 14.19 3.72
C LEU A 91 0.00 13.31 2.65
N LEU A 92 -0.23 12.00 2.65
CA LEU A 92 0.31 11.09 1.65
C LEU A 92 -0.20 11.41 0.23
N THR A 93 -1.38 12.03 0.10
CA THR A 93 -1.94 12.43 -1.19
C THR A 93 -1.42 13.79 -1.68
N THR A 94 -0.66 14.51 -0.85
CA THR A 94 -0.13 15.83 -1.21
C THR A 94 0.98 15.70 -2.25
N GLN A 95 1.09 16.68 -3.14
CA GLN A 95 2.23 16.79 -4.04
C GLN A 95 3.47 17.21 -3.26
N ASN A 96 4.43 16.29 -3.12
CA ASN A 96 5.72 16.58 -2.50
C ASN A 96 6.83 15.87 -3.27
N ILE A 97 7.83 16.64 -3.71
CA ILE A 97 8.96 16.10 -4.48
C ILE A 97 9.75 15.05 -3.71
N LEU A 98 9.81 15.16 -2.38
CA LEU A 98 10.53 14.23 -1.50
C LEU A 98 9.91 12.83 -1.50
N PHE A 99 8.61 12.70 -1.83
CA PHE A 99 7.95 11.39 -1.91
C PHE A 99 8.43 10.55 -3.10
N ASN A 100 8.99 11.16 -4.15
CA ASN A 100 9.37 10.45 -5.37
C ASN A 100 10.47 9.41 -5.15
N THR A 101 11.33 9.61 -4.15
CA THR A 101 12.46 8.72 -3.85
C THR A 101 12.14 7.67 -2.80
N VAL A 102 10.98 7.76 -2.16
CA VAL A 102 10.58 6.84 -1.10
C VAL A 102 10.26 5.47 -1.70
N GLU A 103 10.90 4.44 -1.15
CA GLU A 103 10.72 3.04 -1.53
C GLU A 103 9.96 2.24 -0.46
N LEU A 104 9.99 2.70 0.80
CA LEU A 104 9.31 2.11 1.95
C LEU A 104 8.43 3.14 2.67
N LEU A 105 7.13 2.86 2.74
CA LEU A 105 6.18 3.55 3.64
C LEU A 105 5.99 2.71 4.91
N ALA A 106 6.36 3.24 6.06
CA ALA A 106 6.22 2.57 7.36
C ALA A 106 5.17 3.27 8.21
N PHE A 107 4.09 2.58 8.53
CA PHE A 107 3.03 3.04 9.42
C PHE A 107 3.29 2.51 10.83
N LYS A 108 3.25 3.42 11.81
CA LYS A 108 3.30 3.07 13.23
C LYS A 108 1.94 3.39 13.84
N LEU A 109 1.20 2.35 14.24
CA LEU A 109 -0.16 2.45 14.75
C LEU A 109 -0.23 1.83 16.14
N ASN A 110 -0.98 2.44 17.06
CA ASN A 110 -1.32 1.74 18.31
C ASN A 110 -2.56 0.86 18.11
N ASP A 111 -3.52 1.31 17.29
CA ASP A 111 -4.71 0.57 16.85
C ASP A 111 -4.96 0.75 15.34
N ALA A 112 -5.45 -0.28 14.65
CA ALA A 112 -5.82 -0.18 13.23
C ALA A 112 -6.93 0.87 12.95
N GLY A 113 -7.65 1.32 13.96
CA GLY A 113 -8.76 2.27 13.88
C GLY A 113 -8.33 3.72 13.94
N GLU A 114 -7.05 3.98 14.21
CA GLU A 114 -6.49 5.33 14.06
C GLU A 114 -6.52 5.79 12.60
N ILE A 115 -6.55 4.85 11.66
CA ILE A 115 -6.79 5.11 10.24
C ILE A 115 -8.29 4.86 9.97
N SER A 116 -9.06 5.94 9.90
CA SER A 116 -10.52 5.88 9.80
C SER A 116 -11.04 5.51 8.41
N ALA A 117 -10.20 5.63 7.38
CA ALA A 117 -10.55 5.34 5.99
C ALA A 117 -9.44 4.54 5.29
N PRO A 118 -9.78 3.57 4.43
CA PRO A 118 -8.77 2.89 3.62
C PRO A 118 -7.95 3.86 2.78
N ILE A 119 -6.65 3.61 2.71
CA ILE A 119 -5.69 4.36 1.91
C ILE A 119 -5.70 3.78 0.50
N ASP A 120 -6.22 4.55 -0.45
CA ASP A 120 -6.15 4.18 -1.86
C ASP A 120 -4.76 4.51 -2.41
N ILE A 121 -3.97 3.46 -2.67
CA ILE A 121 -2.59 3.57 -3.15
C ILE A 121 -2.52 4.27 -4.51
N SER A 122 -3.56 4.16 -5.33
CA SER A 122 -3.59 4.84 -6.64
C SER A 122 -3.60 6.36 -6.52
N ASN A 123 -4.01 6.90 -5.36
CA ASN A 123 -3.98 8.33 -5.08
C ASN A 123 -2.60 8.82 -4.60
N LEU A 124 -1.67 7.92 -4.27
CA LEU A 124 -0.31 8.24 -3.81
C LEU A 124 0.62 8.57 -4.99
N THR A 125 0.18 9.46 -5.88
CA THR A 125 0.82 9.74 -7.19
C THR A 125 2.24 10.29 -7.10
N SER A 126 2.63 10.87 -5.96
CA SER A 126 3.99 11.36 -5.71
C SER A 126 4.97 10.26 -5.29
N PHE A 127 4.50 9.04 -4.98
CA PHE A 127 5.31 7.92 -4.50
C PHE A 127 5.75 7.00 -5.66
N LYS A 128 6.55 7.54 -6.58
CA LYS A 128 6.89 6.86 -7.84
C LYS A 128 7.77 5.62 -7.69
N ASN A 129 8.56 5.56 -6.62
CA ASN A 129 9.50 4.47 -6.37
C ASN A 129 9.03 3.52 -5.25
N LEU A 130 7.78 3.64 -4.80
CA LEU A 130 7.26 2.83 -3.71
C LEU A 130 7.26 1.36 -4.09
N LYS A 131 7.81 0.52 -3.21
CA LYS A 131 7.90 -0.94 -3.38
C LYS A 131 7.23 -1.67 -2.23
N PHE A 132 7.40 -1.13 -1.02
CA PHE A 132 6.96 -1.77 0.22
C PHE A 132 6.10 -0.85 1.06
N ILE A 133 5.07 -1.44 1.64
CA ILE A 133 4.33 -0.85 2.75
C ILE A 133 4.58 -1.73 3.97
N TYR A 134 5.01 -1.12 5.06
CA TYR A 134 5.16 -1.78 6.35
C TYR A 134 4.15 -1.22 7.33
N VAL A 135 3.46 -2.10 8.06
CA VAL A 135 2.55 -1.72 9.15
C VAL A 135 2.99 -2.38 10.45
N GLU A 136 3.41 -1.55 11.40
CA GLU A 136 3.57 -1.95 12.79
C GLU A 136 2.32 -1.57 13.56
N CYS A 137 1.73 -2.54 14.26
CA CYS A 137 0.58 -2.29 15.10
C CYS A 137 0.77 -2.84 16.51
N ALA A 138 0.65 -1.96 17.50
CA ALA A 138 0.93 -2.30 18.90
C ALA A 138 -0.20 -3.10 19.59
N SER A 139 -1.48 -2.88 19.23
CA SER A 139 -2.62 -3.54 19.87
C SER A 139 -3.86 -3.61 18.96
N ASN A 140 -4.72 -4.62 19.14
CA ASN A 140 -6.05 -4.73 18.50
C ASN A 140 -6.09 -4.66 16.95
N CYS A 141 -4.99 -4.97 16.27
CA CYS A 141 -4.97 -5.18 14.82
C CYS A 141 -5.29 -6.62 14.48
N THR A 142 -6.34 -6.82 13.69
CA THR A 142 -6.58 -8.11 13.02
C THR A 142 -5.98 -8.05 11.61
N ILE A 143 -5.53 -9.20 11.10
CA ILE A 143 -5.00 -9.31 9.73
C ILE A 143 -6.00 -8.73 8.71
N SER A 144 -7.28 -9.05 8.86
CA SER A 144 -8.35 -8.53 7.99
C SER A 144 -8.46 -7.00 8.02
N ARG A 145 -8.17 -6.33 9.15
CA ARG A 145 -8.16 -4.86 9.20
C ARG A 145 -6.97 -4.28 8.44
N ILE A 146 -5.80 -4.94 8.52
CA ILE A 146 -4.60 -4.53 7.78
C ILE A 146 -4.80 -4.74 6.27
N GLU A 147 -5.39 -5.86 5.86
CA GLU A 147 -5.76 -6.13 4.46
C GLU A 147 -6.67 -5.05 3.89
N ASN A 148 -7.68 -4.64 4.65
CA ASN A 148 -8.65 -3.63 4.21
C ASN A 148 -8.16 -2.19 4.39
N MET A 149 -6.95 -1.99 4.95
CA MET A 149 -6.37 -0.66 5.16
C MET A 149 -5.88 -0.05 3.84
N PHE A 150 -5.53 -0.88 2.85
CA PHE A 150 -4.97 -0.42 1.57
C PHE A 150 -5.82 -0.90 0.41
N LEU A 151 -6.20 0.03 -0.47
CA LEU A 151 -6.92 -0.28 -1.71
C LEU A 151 -5.98 -0.09 -2.91
N ASN A 152 -6.21 -0.86 -3.98
CA ASN A 152 -5.49 -0.71 -5.26
C ASN A 152 -3.95 -0.80 -5.11
N THR A 153 -3.49 -1.71 -4.24
CA THR A 153 -2.09 -1.98 -3.91
C THR A 153 -1.24 -2.41 -5.12
N GLY A 154 -1.85 -2.94 -6.17
CA GLY A 154 -1.17 -3.28 -7.42
C GLY A 154 -0.05 -4.30 -7.20
N ASN A 155 1.20 -3.90 -7.48
CA ASN A 155 2.39 -4.74 -7.33
C ASN A 155 3.17 -4.49 -6.02
N LEU A 156 2.62 -3.66 -5.12
CA LEU A 156 3.26 -3.39 -3.83
C LEU A 156 3.15 -4.62 -2.92
N THR A 157 4.21 -4.83 -2.15
CA THR A 157 4.21 -5.83 -1.09
C THR A 157 3.86 -5.15 0.23
N VAL A 158 2.85 -5.67 0.92
CA VAL A 158 2.43 -5.19 2.24
C VAL A 158 2.97 -6.14 3.29
N ILE A 159 3.79 -5.63 4.19
CA ILE A 159 4.42 -6.38 5.27
C ILE A 159 3.88 -5.86 6.58
N TYR A 160 3.54 -6.74 7.51
CA TYR A 160 2.97 -6.34 8.79
C TYR A 160 3.63 -7.02 9.98
N LEU A 161 3.60 -6.34 11.11
CA LEU A 161 3.93 -6.85 12.42
C LEU A 161 2.80 -6.47 13.38
N VAL A 162 2.15 -7.47 13.98
CA VAL A 162 1.18 -7.27 15.06
C VAL A 162 1.89 -7.60 16.36
N ALA A 163 2.13 -6.59 17.20
CA ALA A 163 2.65 -6.84 18.53
C ALA A 163 1.57 -7.54 19.36
N THR A 164 1.95 -8.62 20.05
CA THR A 164 1.10 -9.23 21.06
C THR A 164 1.19 -8.40 22.34
N PRO A 165 0.07 -7.95 22.94
CA PRO A 165 0.12 -7.32 24.26
C PRO A 165 0.64 -8.34 25.28
N GLU A 166 1.67 -7.94 26.05
CA GLU A 166 2.18 -8.70 27.21
C GLU A 166 1.17 -8.77 28.35
#